data_AF-A0A5E7EU60-F1
#
_entry.id   AF-A0A5E7EU60-F1
#
_cell.length_a   1.000
_cell.length_b   1.000
_cell.length_c   1.000
_cell.angle_alpha   90.00
_cell.angle_beta   90.00
_cell.angle_gamma   90.00
#
_symmetry.space_group_name_H-M   'P 1'
#
loop_
_entity.id
_entity.type
_entity.pdbx_description
1 polymer ?
#
loop_
_entity_poly.entity_id
_entity_poly.type
_entity_poly.pdbx_seq_one_letter_code
_entity_poly.pdbx_strand_id
1 'polypeptide(L)' 'MNRARELCNKIEARLRVIRGLADILLENDLFKIDASGDGPAQLEAGNEMVVHEAVQLLSDQAQDEIIELMDVMQVPV' A
#
# COMPACT_ATOMS: atom_id res chain seq x y z
N MET A 1 10.83 14.94 20.05
CA MET A 1 9.36 14.78 19.95
C MET A 1 8.79 15.05 18.56
N ASN A 2 9.26 16.04 17.79
CA ASN A 2 8.72 16.30 16.44
C ASN A 2 9.01 15.16 15.44
N ARG A 3 10.20 14.57 15.48
CA ARG A 3 10.60 13.52 14.51
C ARG A 3 9.75 12.25 14.59
N ALA A 4 9.51 11.71 15.79
CA ALA A 4 8.66 10.53 15.96
C ALA A 4 7.23 10.78 15.43
N ARG A 5 6.67 11.96 15.70
CA ARG A 5 5.36 12.34 15.18
C ARG A 5 5.34 12.47 13.65
N GLU A 6 6.38 13.04 13.07
CA GLU A 6 6.53 13.10 11.61
C GLU A 6 6.59 11.71 10.98
N LEU A 7 7.32 10.78 11.58
CA LEU A 7 7.39 9.38 11.14
C LEU A 7 6.03 8.70 11.23
N CYS A 8 5.32 8.80 12.37
CA CYS A 8 3.97 8.25 12.50
C CYS A 8 3.02 8.78 11.42
N ASN A 9 3.04 10.10 11.16
CA ASN A 9 2.19 10.70 10.15
C ASN A 9 2.49 10.18 8.73
N LYS A 10 3.78 9.96 8.41
CA LYS A 10 4.19 9.40 7.11
C LYS A 10 3.77 7.94 6.98
N ILE A 11 4.02 7.12 8.00
CA ILE A 11 3.63 5.71 8.04
C ILE A 11 2.11 5.59 7.86
N GLU A 12 1.32 6.36 8.61
CA GLU A 12 -0.15 6.35 8.49
C GLU A 12 -0.64 6.81 7.11
N ALA A 13 0.02 7.78 6.48
CA ALA A 13 -0.31 8.22 5.13
C ALA A 13 -0.03 7.10 4.12
N ARG A 14 1.11 6.42 4.22
CA ARG A 14 1.48 5.30 3.34
C ARG A 14 0.55 4.12 3.49
N LEU A 15 0.25 3.71 4.72
CA LEU A 15 -0.66 2.60 4.99
C LEU A 15 -2.05 2.86 4.41
N ARG A 16 -2.54 4.10 4.44
CA ARG A 16 -3.81 4.47 3.79
C ARG A 16 -3.76 4.33 2.27
N VAL A 17 -2.68 4.77 1.63
CA VAL A 17 -2.52 4.62 0.17
C VAL A 17 -2.38 3.15 -0.21
N ILE A 18 -1.55 2.39 0.50
CA ILE A 18 -1.39 0.94 0.31
C ILE A 18 -2.75 0.24 0.41
N ARG A 19 -3.55 0.59 1.42
CA ARG A 19 -4.88 0.00 1.59
C ARG A 19 -5.79 0.27 0.39
N GLY A 20 -5.86 1.52 -0.07
CA GLY A 20 -6.67 1.88 -1.24
C GLY A 20 -6.22 1.15 -2.52
N LEU A 21 -4.91 1.03 -2.75
CA LEU A 21 -4.37 0.28 -3.88
C LEU A 21 -4.66 -1.23 -3.79
N ALA A 22 -4.59 -1.80 -2.59
CA ALA A 22 -4.93 -3.20 -2.36
C ALA A 22 -6.42 -3.48 -2.57
N ASP A 23 -7.30 -2.56 -2.16
CA ASP A 23 -8.73 -2.67 -2.41
C ASP A 23 -9.03 -2.61 -3.93
N ILE A 24 -8.33 -1.75 -4.69
CA ILE A 24 -8.43 -1.72 -6.17
C ILE A 24 -8.02 -3.05 -6.80
N LEU A 25 -6.91 -3.65 -6.35
CA LEU A 25 -6.47 -4.96 -6.85
C LEU A 25 -7.47 -6.07 -6.52
N LEU A 26 -8.02 -6.06 -5.30
CA LEU A 26 -9.03 -7.02 -4.89
C LEU A 26 -10.30 -6.91 -5.74
N GLU A 27 -10.79 -5.69 -5.99
CA GLU A 27 -11.94 -5.45 -6.87
C GLU A 27 -11.64 -5.92 -8.30
N ASN A 28 -10.44 -5.63 -8.83
CA ASN A 28 -10.01 -6.09 -10.15
C ASN A 28 -10.01 -7.61 -10.27
N ASP A 29 -9.53 -8.33 -9.26
CA ASP A 29 -9.50 -9.79 -9.23
C ASP A 29 -10.91 -10.40 -9.14
N LEU A 30 -11.80 -9.81 -8.33
CA LEU A 30 -13.20 -10.24 -8.27
C LEU A 30 -13.87 -10.15 -9.65
N PHE A 31 -13.63 -9.07 -10.39
CA PHE A 31 -14.19 -8.92 -11.74
C PHE A 31 -13.62 -9.90 -12.76
N LYS A 32 -12.38 -10.38 -12.59
CA LYS A 32 -11.81 -11.42 -13.45
C LYS A 32 -12.46 -12.78 -13.22
N ILE A 33 -12.86 -13.08 -11.99
CA ILE A 33 -13.52 -14.34 -11.64
C ILE A 33 -14.97 -14.36 -12.16
N ASP A 34 -15.67 -13.22 -12.13
CA ASP A 34 -17.08 -13.09 -12.53
C ASP A 34 -17.29 -12.77 -14.02
N ALA A 35 -16.22 -12.80 -14.84
CA ALA A 35 -16.25 -12.42 -16.26
C ALA A 35 -17.02 -13.42 -17.14
N SER A 36 -18.34 -13.40 -17.04
CA SER A 36 -19.32 -14.09 -17.87
C SER A 36 -20.31 -13.08 -18.50
N GLY A 37 -19.80 -12.02 -19.13
CA GLY A 37 -20.65 -10.98 -19.74
C GLY A 37 -20.03 -9.59 -19.72
N ASP A 38 -20.87 -8.57 -19.98
CA ASP A 38 -20.58 -7.12 -20.03
C ASP A 38 -20.17 -6.58 -18.64
N GLY A 39 -19.06 -7.12 -18.13
CA GLY A 39 -18.51 -6.82 -16.81
C GLY A 39 -17.90 -5.42 -16.75
N PRO A 40 -17.74 -4.86 -15.54
CA PRO A 40 -17.12 -3.55 -15.36
C PRO A 40 -15.66 -3.54 -15.84
N ALA A 41 -15.16 -2.34 -16.10
CA ALA A 41 -13.81 -2.14 -16.63
C ALA A 41 -12.74 -2.74 -15.71
N GLN A 42 -12.02 -3.74 -16.22
CA GLN A 42 -10.85 -4.33 -15.57
C GLN A 42 -9.60 -3.49 -15.85
N LEU A 43 -8.65 -3.50 -14.92
CA LEU A 43 -7.32 -2.98 -15.20
C LEU A 43 -6.65 -3.87 -16.24
N GLU A 44 -6.10 -3.25 -17.28
CA GLU A 44 -5.17 -3.93 -18.17
C GLU A 44 -3.94 -4.38 -17.38
N ALA A 45 -3.32 -5.49 -17.80
CA ALA A 45 -2.20 -6.12 -17.08
C ALA A 45 -1.05 -5.16 -16.75
N GLY A 46 -0.76 -4.20 -17.64
CA GLY A 46 0.25 -3.16 -17.38
C GLY A 46 -0.11 -2.23 -16.23
N ASN A 47 -1.37 -1.81 -16.14
CA ASN A 47 -1.84 -0.94 -15.06
C ASN A 47 -1.90 -1.69 -13.73
N GLU A 48 -2.34 -2.94 -13.75
CA GLU A 48 -2.34 -3.81 -12.58
C GLU A 48 -0.92 -4.03 -12.03
N MET A 49 0.05 -4.30 -12.90
CA MET A 49 1.45 -4.44 -12.52
C MET A 49 1.99 -3.15 -11.86
N VAL A 50 1.67 -1.98 -12.42
CA VAL A 50 2.06 -0.69 -11.82
C VAL A 50 1.45 -0.50 -10.42
N VAL A 51 0.21 -0.95 -10.21
CA VAL A 51 -0.42 -0.90 -8.88
C VAL A 51 0.29 -1.85 -7.90
N HIS A 52 0.64 -3.07 -8.33
CA HIS A 52 1.45 -3.98 -7.50
C HIS A 52 2.82 -3.39 -7.14
N GLU A 53 3.53 -2.79 -8.10
CA GLU A 53 4.81 -2.14 -7.87
C GLU A 53 4.69 -0.96 -6.90
N ALA A 54 3.63 -0.16 -7.03
CA ALA A 54 3.35 0.94 -6.11
C ALA A 54 3.07 0.45 -4.68
N VAL A 55 2.29 -0.63 -4.53
CA VAL A 55 2.06 -1.28 -3.22
C VAL A 55 3.37 -1.76 -2.61
N GLN A 56 4.22 -2.43 -3.39
CA GLN A 56 5.51 -2.93 -2.92
C GLN A 56 6.40 -1.77 -2.45
N LEU A 57 6.61 -0.76 -3.31
CA LEU A 57 7.47 0.39 -3.00
C LEU A 57 7.00 1.14 -1.74
N LEU A 58 5.70 1.36 -1.60
CA LEU A 58 5.15 2.04 -0.43
C LEU A 58 5.29 1.20 0.84
N SER A 59 5.20 -0.13 0.72
CA SER A 59 5.39 -1.06 1.85
C SER A 59 6.83 -1.06 2.34
N ASP A 60 7.79 -1.09 1.41
CA ASP A 60 9.22 -1.00 1.74
C ASP A 60 9.53 0.32 2.44
N GLN A 61 9.01 1.45 1.91
CA GLN A 61 9.19 2.77 2.53
C GLN A 61 8.53 2.87 3.91
N ALA A 62 7.35 2.27 4.11
CA ALA A 62 6.70 2.25 5.41
C ALA A 62 7.48 1.39 6.41
N GLN A 63 8.07 0.27 5.97
CA GLN A 63 8.92 -0.57 6.80
C GLN A 63 10.17 0.18 7.27
N ASP A 64 10.87 0.86 6.36
CA ASP A 64 12.04 1.68 6.70
C ASP A 64 11.70 2.77 7.73
N GLU A 65 10.57 3.46 7.53
CA GLU A 65 10.11 4.51 8.45
C GLU A 65 9.70 3.94 9.83
N ILE A 66 9.17 2.72 9.89
CA ILE A 66 8.87 2.01 11.15
C ILE A 66 10.16 1.65 11.89
N ILE A 67 11.18 1.15 11.18
CA ILE A 67 12.48 0.84 11.78
C ILE A 67 13.09 2.12 12.37
N GLU A 68 13.08 3.22 11.61
CA GLU A 68 13.55 4.52 12.11
C GLU A 68 12.74 4.98 13.34
N LEU A 69 11.43 4.76 13.34
CA LEU A 69 10.58 5.10 14.48
C LEU A 69 10.96 4.30 15.75
N MET A 70 11.22 3.00 15.61
CA MET A 70 11.63 2.13 16.73
C MET A 70 12.95 2.61 17.35
N ASP A 71 13.92 2.96 16.50
CA ASP A 71 15.21 3.52 16.91
C ASP A 71 15.03 4.86 17.66
N VAL A 72 14.21 5.75 17.12
CA VAL A 72 13.90 7.06 17.73
C VAL A 72 13.17 6.90 19.06
N MET A 73 12.34 5.86 19.20
CA MET A 73 11.57 5.57 20.41
C MET A 73 12.35 4.76 21.45
N GLN A 74 13.59 4.33 21.17
CA GLN A 74 14.39 3.46 22.03
C GLN A 74 13.65 2.18 22.46
N VAL A 75 12.80 1.64 21.58
CA VAL A 75 12.15 0.34 21.82
C VAL A 75 13.15 -0.72 21.36
N PRO A 76 13.73 -1.53 22.26
CA PRO A 76 14.61 -2.61 21.84
C PRO A 76 13.82 -3.60 20.97
N VAL A 77 14.36 -3.90 19.79
CA VAL A 77 13.83 -4.89 18.83
C VAL A 77 13.96 -6.30 19.40
#